data_AF-A0A3D3CCU2-F1
#
_entry.id   AF-A0A3D3CCU2-F1
#
_cell.length_a   1.000
_cell.length_b   1.000
_cell.length_c   1.000
_cell.angle_alpha   90.00
_cell.angle_beta   90.00
_cell.angle_gamma   90.00
#
_symmetry.space_group_name_H-M   'P 1'
#
loop_
_entity.id
_entity.type
_entity.pdbx_description
1 polymer ?
#
loop_
_entity_poly.entity_id
_entity_poly.type
_entity_poly.pdbx_seq_one_letter_code
_entity_poly.pdbx_strand_id
1 'polypeptide(L)'
;MVHQHFMLIPSQTVWENMILGHEDLPSILPKKDVRRRILDLSDRYGLAVDPDAKVWQLSVGEQQRVAILQMLFRSARVLILDEPTA
;
A
#
# COMPACT_ATOMS: atom_id res chain seq x y z
N MET A 1 -6.41 9.67 -2.04
CA MET A 1 -5.55 10.83 -1.69
C MET A 1 -4.48 10.30 -0.77
N VAL A 2 -3.22 10.70 -0.95
CA VAL A 2 -2.14 10.38 -0.01
C VAL A 2 -1.95 11.61 0.86
N HIS A 3 -2.08 11.42 2.17
CA HIS A 3 -2.02 12.48 3.18
C HIS A 3 -0.61 12.61 3.77
N GLN A 4 -0.28 13.79 4.29
CA GLN A 4 0.94 14.04 5.07
C GLN A 4 1.08 13.09 6.28
N HIS A 5 -0.04 12.82 6.97
CA HIS A 5 -0.13 11.79 7.99
C HIS A 5 -0.63 10.49 7.33
N PHE A 6 0.24 9.49 7.21
CA PHE A 6 -0.12 8.25 6.54
C PHE A 6 -1.24 7.51 7.29
N MET A 7 -2.33 7.23 6.58
CA MET A 7 -3.46 6.44 7.06
C MET A 7 -3.16 4.94 6.99
N LEU A 8 -2.03 4.53 7.58
CA LEU A 8 -1.57 3.15 7.67
C LEU A 8 -1.68 2.66 9.13
N ILE A 9 -2.07 1.41 9.32
CA ILE A 9 -2.12 0.77 10.63
C ILE A 9 -0.73 0.23 10.97
N PRO A 10 -0.03 0.79 11.98
CA PRO A 10 1.37 0.46 12.24
C PRO A 10 1.59 -1.01 12.59
N SER A 11 0.66 -1.62 13.34
CA SER A 11 0.77 -3.00 13.84
C SER A 11 0.56 -4.08 12.76
N GLN A 12 0.02 -3.70 11.61
CA GLN A 12 -0.27 -4.58 10.47
C GLN A 12 0.89 -4.60 9.47
N THR A 13 0.94 -5.68 8.70
CA THR A 13 1.81 -5.82 7.54
C THR A 13 1.38 -4.93 6.38
N VAL A 14 2.27 -4.71 5.42
CA VAL A 14 1.95 -3.98 4.19
C VAL A 14 0.77 -4.64 3.47
N TRP A 15 0.78 -5.97 3.29
CA TRP A 15 -0.30 -6.67 2.57
C TRP A 15 -1.66 -6.56 3.28
N GLU A 16 -1.69 -6.58 4.62
CA GLU A 16 -2.91 -6.35 5.41
C GLU A 16 -3.45 -4.93 5.22
N ASN A 17 -2.56 -3.93 5.25
CA ASN A 17 -2.93 -2.53 4.98
C ASN A 17 -3.48 -2.32 3.57
N MET A 18 -3.02 -3.08 2.57
CA MET A 18 -3.50 -2.94 1.18
C MET A 18 -4.97 -3.34 1.01
N ILE A 19 -5.40 -4.36 1.74
CA ILE A 19 -6.75 -4.95 1.59
C ILE A 19 -7.77 -4.34 2.55
N LEU A 20 -7.32 -3.64 3.59
CA LEU A 20 -8.20 -3.08 4.61
C LEU A 20 -9.20 -2.07 4.02
N GLY A 21 -10.50 -2.31 4.20
CA GLY A 21 -11.55 -1.41 3.70
C GLY A 21 -11.66 -1.39 2.17
N HIS A 22 -11.27 -2.46 1.50
CA HIS A 22 -11.53 -2.66 0.08
C HIS A 22 -12.89 -3.38 -0.07
N GLU A 23 -13.86 -2.69 -0.66
CA GLU A 23 -15.27 -3.16 -0.71
C GLU A 23 -15.45 -4.37 -1.64
N ASP A 24 -14.69 -4.45 -2.72
CA ASP A 24 -14.80 -5.54 -3.71
C ASP A 24 -13.86 -6.73 -3.46
N LEU A 25 -13.66 -7.12 -2.20
CA LEU A 25 -12.85 -8.31 -1.90
C LEU A 25 -13.69 -9.59 -1.93
N PRO A 26 -13.20 -10.67 -2.56
CA PRO A 26 -13.84 -11.97 -2.44
C PRO A 26 -13.83 -12.43 -0.98
N SER A 27 -14.84 -13.21 -0.58
CA SER A 27 -14.95 -13.78 0.78
C SER A 27 -13.73 -14.61 1.19
N ILE A 28 -13.00 -15.14 0.20
CA ILE A 28 -11.71 -15.78 0.38
C ILE A 28 -10.74 -15.06 -0.55
N LEU A 29 -9.80 -14.32 0.04
CA LEU A 29 -8.72 -13.67 -0.69
C LEU A 29 -7.40 -14.37 -0.36
N PRO A 30 -6.79 -15.09 -1.31
CA PRO A 30 -5.54 -15.77 -1.05
C PRO A 30 -4.43 -14.74 -0.80
N LYS A 31 -3.80 -14.79 0.39
CA LYS A 31 -2.65 -13.93 0.74
C LYS A 31 -1.58 -13.91 -0.37
N LYS A 32 -1.36 -15.04 -1.04
CA LYS A 32 -0.38 -15.17 -2.14
C LYS A 32 -0.71 -14.25 -3.32
N ASP A 33 -1.97 -14.08 -3.66
CA ASP A 33 -2.41 -13.28 -4.81
C ASP A 33 -2.26 -11.79 -4.50
N VAL A 34 -2.60 -11.39 -3.28
CA VAL A 34 -2.37 -10.01 -2.79
C VAL A 34 -0.90 -9.67 -2.83
N ARG A 35 -0.05 -10.54 -2.28
CA ARG A 35 1.42 -10.35 -2.28
C ARG A 35 1.96 -10.23 -3.70
N ARG A 36 1.54 -11.12 -4.61
CA ARG A 36 1.94 -11.06 -6.02
C ARG A 36 1.55 -9.73 -6.64
N ARG A 37 0.30 -9.30 -6.46
CA ARG A 37 -0.18 -8.02 -7.00
C ARG A 37 0.58 -6.82 -6.44
N ILE A 38 0.96 -6.84 -5.16
CA ILE A 38 1.79 -5.78 -4.56
C ILE A 38 3.16 -5.76 -5.23
N LEU A 39 3.81 -6.91 -5.39
CA LEU A 39 5.13 -7.02 -6.02
C LEU A 39 5.08 -6.56 -7.49
N ASP A 40 4.07 -6.97 -8.25
CA ASP A 40 3.89 -6.57 -9.66
C ASP A 40 3.69 -5.05 -9.78
N LEU A 41 2.91 -4.44 -8.89
CA LEU A 41 2.74 -2.97 -8.85
C LEU A 41 4.03 -2.27 -8.42
N SER A 42 4.73 -2.82 -7.42
CA SER A 42 5.99 -2.27 -6.92
C SER A 42 7.04 -2.22 -8.03
N ASP A 43 7.16 -3.30 -8.81
CA ASP A 43 8.07 -3.40 -9.95
C ASP A 43 7.66 -2.42 -11.06
N ARG A 44 6.39 -2.42 -11.46
CA ARG A 44 5.87 -1.58 -12.54
C ARG A 44 6.08 -0.07 -12.30
N TYR A 45 5.98 0.39 -11.06
CA TYR A 45 6.07 1.81 -10.72
C TYR A 45 7.39 2.19 -10.01
N GLY A 46 8.31 1.24 -9.81
CA GLY A 46 9.57 1.48 -9.09
C GLY A 46 9.37 1.80 -7.60
N LEU A 47 8.28 1.33 -7.00
CA LEU A 47 7.91 1.59 -5.60
C LEU A 47 8.20 0.36 -4.73
N ALA A 48 9.45 -0.03 -4.61
CA ALA A 48 9.83 -1.24 -3.86
C ALA A 48 9.35 -1.18 -2.39
N VAL A 49 8.57 -2.18 -1.99
CA VAL A 49 8.11 -2.43 -0.62
C VAL A 49 8.11 -3.93 -0.33
N ASP A 50 8.34 -4.32 0.92
CA ASP A 50 8.17 -5.71 1.37
C ASP A 50 6.71 -5.92 1.82
N PRO A 51 5.93 -6.81 1.16
CA PRO A 51 4.56 -7.08 1.55
C PRO A 51 4.40 -7.61 2.98
N ASP A 52 5.39 -8.31 3.53
CA ASP A 52 5.32 -8.97 4.83
C ASP A 52 5.91 -8.14 5.98
N ALA A 53 6.57 -7.02 5.67
CA ALA A 53 7.05 -6.08 6.69
C ALA A 53 5.87 -5.44 7.41
N LYS A 54 6.01 -5.24 8.73
CA LYS A 54 5.05 -4.44 9.50
C LYS A 54 5.30 -2.95 9.25
N VAL A 55 4.23 -2.18 9.14
CA VAL A 55 4.32 -0.74 8.81
C VAL A 55 5.19 0.02 9.81
N TRP A 56 5.14 -0.31 11.10
CA TRP A 56 5.97 0.34 12.13
C TRP A 56 7.48 0.17 11.94
N GLN A 57 7.91 -0.78 11.12
CA GLN A 57 9.32 -1.05 10.82
C GLN A 57 9.84 -0.23 9.65
N LEU A 58 8.94 0.40 8.89
CA LEU A 58 9.24 1.12 7.67
C LEU A 58 9.71 2.55 7.98
N SER A 59 10.73 3.00 7.27
CA SER A 59 11.09 4.42 7.20
C SER A 59 9.92 5.26 6.66
N VAL A 60 9.95 6.57 6.92
CA VAL A 60 8.93 7.51 6.42
C VAL A 60 8.77 7.42 4.91
N GLY A 61 9.89 7.34 4.16
CA GLY A 61 9.85 7.18 2.70
C GLY A 61 9.29 5.83 2.24
N GLU A 62 9.51 4.75 2.99
CA GLU A 62 8.86 3.46 2.73
C GLU A 62 7.36 3.52 2.99
N GLN A 63 6.93 4.14 4.09
CA GLN A 63 5.50 4.35 4.39
C GLN A 63 4.80 5.16 3.29
N GLN A 64 5.48 6.17 2.75
CA GLN A 64 4.99 6.93 1.60
C GLN A 64 4.78 6.04 0.36
N ARG A 65 5.77 5.20 0.02
CA ARG A 65 5.63 4.24 -1.10
C ARG A 65 4.46 3.28 -0.88
N VAL A 66 4.29 2.79 0.35
CA VAL A 66 3.14 1.96 0.74
C VAL A 66 1.82 2.72 0.54
N ALA A 67 1.73 3.98 0.96
CA ALA A 67 0.51 4.78 0.81
C ALA A 67 0.15 5.04 -0.67
N ILE A 68 1.16 5.32 -1.51
CA ILE A 68 0.98 5.46 -2.96
C ILE A 68 0.52 4.13 -3.57
N LEU A 69 1.21 3.04 -3.25
CA LEU A 69 0.85 1.70 -3.73
C LEU A 69 -0.55 1.29 -3.31
N GLN A 70 -1.01 1.66 -2.11
CA GLN A 70 -2.37 1.38 -1.65
C GLN A 70 -3.43 2.00 -2.58
N MET A 71 -3.20 3.23 -3.05
CA MET A 71 -4.10 3.89 -3.99
C MET A 71 -4.07 3.22 -5.37
N LEU A 72 -2.88 2.84 -5.85
CA LEU A 72 -2.71 2.12 -7.11
C LEU A 72 -3.32 0.72 -7.06
N PHE A 73 -3.20 0.03 -5.93
CA PHE A 73 -3.79 -1.28 -5.66
C PHE A 73 -5.33 -1.22 -5.73
N ARG A 74 -5.93 -0.10 -5.36
CA ARG A 74 -7.37 0.17 -5.50
C ARG A 74 -7.77 0.67 -6.89
N SER A 75 -6.87 0.62 -7.87
CA SER A 75 -7.09 1.07 -9.24
C SER A 75 -7.55 2.54 -9.32
N ALA A 76 -7.01 3.40 -8.46
CA ALA A 76 -7.34 4.83 -8.46
C ALA A 76 -7.08 5.45 -9.85
N ARG A 77 -8.10 6.14 -10.40
CA ARG A 77 -7.99 6.84 -11.70
C ARG A 77 -7.24 8.18 -11.59
N VAL A 78 -7.33 8.81 -10.44
CA VAL A 78 -6.69 10.09 -10.12
C VAL A 78 -6.03 9.95 -8.76
N LEU A 79 -4.74 10.28 -8.70
CA LEU A 79 -3.95 10.27 -7.47
C LEU A 79 -3.65 11.73 -7.08
N ILE A 80 -4.15 12.14 -5.91
CA ILE A 80 -3.84 13.43 -5.31
C ILE A 80 -2.86 13.19 -4.17
N LEU A 81 -1.72 13.87 -4.21
CA LEU A 81 -0.66 13.82 -3.21
C LEU A 81 -0.62 15.15 -2.47
N ASP A 82 -0.67 15.10 -1.15
CA ASP A 82 -0.52 16.27 -0.30
C ASP A 82 0.92 16.33 0.23
N GLU A 83 1.66 17.39 -0.16
CA GLU A 83 3.08 17.61 0.18
C GLU A 83 4.01 16.37 0.08
N PRO A 84 4.11 15.71 -1.09
CA PRO A 84 4.83 14.44 -1.22
C PRO A 84 6.37 14.53 -1.13
N THR A 85 6.92 15.72 -0.94
CA THR A 85 8.37 15.97 -0.93
C THR A 85 8.89 16.49 0.41
N ALA A 86 8.00 16.71 1.38
CA ALA A 86 8.36 17.24 2.70
C ALA A 86 9.07 16.19 3.57
#